data_AF-A0A955KBK2-F1
#
_entry.id   AF-A0A955KBK2-F1
#
_cell.length_a   1.000
_cell.length_b   1.000
_cell.length_c   1.000
_cell.angle_alpha   90.00
_cell.angle_beta   90.00
_cell.angle_gamma   90.00
#
_symmetry.space_group_name_H-M   'P 1'
#
loop_
_entity.id
_entity.type
_entity.pdbx_description
1 polymer ?
#
loop_
_entity_poly.entity_id
_entity_poly.type
_entity_poly.pdbx_seq_one_letter_code
_entity_poly.pdbx_strand_id
1 'polypeptide(L)' 'MMNPDLSQFSGMTMSIGSIVELAFYLITLVYIIFSAILYYHWREYGTDIKVTTYTLTAFFATTIPLIIIMGVLTLIISN' A
#
# COMPACT_ATOMS: atom_id res chain seq x y z
N MET A 1 -21.11 -11.00 36.59
CA MET A 1 -20.71 -10.58 35.23
C MET A 1 -19.50 -9.68 35.40
N MET A 2 -18.35 -10.05 34.82
CA MET A 2 -17.12 -9.26 34.92
C MET A 2 -17.19 -8.16 33.86
N ASN A 3 -17.21 -6.89 34.29
CA ASN A 3 -17.08 -5.77 33.36
C ASN A 3 -15.67 -5.85 32.76
N PRO A 4 -15.53 -5.87 31.42
CA PRO A 4 -14.21 -5.80 30.81
C PRO A 4 -13.55 -4.50 31.27
N ASP A 5 -12.39 -4.62 31.91
CA ASP A 5 -11.59 -3.47 32.29
C ASP A 5 -11.00 -2.87 31.01
N LEU A 6 -11.48 -1.67 30.67
CA LEU A 6 -11.04 -0.93 29.49
C LEU A 6 -9.91 0.06 29.81
N SER A 7 -9.44 0.13 31.06
CA SER A 7 -8.34 1.02 31.48
C SER A 7 -7.02 0.72 30.77
N GLN A 8 -6.81 -0.54 30.37
CA GLN A 8 -5.71 -1.00 29.53
C GLN A 8 -5.64 -0.32 28.14
N PHE A 9 -6.75 0.26 27.66
CA PHE A 9 -6.77 1.03 26.40
C PHE A 9 -6.55 2.53 26.63
N SER A 10 -6.62 3.02 27.87
CA SER A 10 -6.57 4.45 28.22
C SER A 10 -5.20 5.11 28.02
N GLY A 11 -4.16 4.33 27.71
CA GLY A 11 -2.78 4.80 27.53
C GLY A 11 -2.17 4.52 26.16
N MET A 12 -2.94 4.00 25.19
CA MET A 12 -2.43 3.72 23.84
C MET A 12 -2.34 5.01 23.01
N THR A 13 -1.40 5.87 23.36
CA THR A 13 -0.96 6.96 22.47
C THR A 13 0.13 6.40 21.56
N MET A 14 -0.22 6.10 20.31
CA MET A 14 0.78 5.71 19.32
C MET A 14 1.64 6.90 18.93
N SER A 15 2.96 6.69 18.82
CA SER A 15 3.86 7.67 18.24
C SER A 15 3.49 7.91 16.77
N ILE A 16 3.61 9.17 16.32
CA ILE A 16 3.40 9.52 14.91
C ILE A 16 4.31 8.69 13.99
N GLY A 17 5.54 8.37 14.42
CA GLY A 17 6.46 7.52 13.68
C GLY A 17 5.91 6.11 13.46
N SER A 18 5.33 5.50 14.49
CA SER A 18 4.71 4.18 14.40
C SER A 18 3.47 4.16 13.49
N ILE A 19 2.72 5.27 13.45
CA ILE A 19 1.57 5.42 12.53
C ILE A 19 2.05 5.52 11.08
N VAL A 20 3.11 6.31 10.83
CA VAL A 20 3.72 6.49 9.51
C VAL A 20 4.30 5.16 9.00
N GLU A 21 4.97 4.41 9.86
CA GLU A 21 5.54 3.09 9.53
C GLU A 21 4.44 2.07 9.19
N LEU A 22 3.36 2.04 9.99
CA LEU A 22 2.19 1.20 9.68
C LEU A 22 1.58 1.56 8.32
N ALA A 23 1.41 2.87 8.04
CA ALA A 23 0.91 3.33 6.75
C ALA A 23 1.82 2.91 5.59
N PHE A 24 3.14 2.99 5.77
CA PHE A 24 4.11 2.51 4.79
C PHE A 24 3.94 1.02 4.47
N TYR A 25 3.79 0.16 5.48
CA TYR A 25 3.58 -1.27 5.25
C TYR A 25 2.24 -1.57 4.55
N LEU A 26 1.16 -0.87 4.91
CA LEU A 26 -0.13 -1.02 4.25
C LEU A 26 -0.08 -0.62 2.78
N ILE A 27 0.57 0.50 2.46
CA ILE A 27 0.76 0.98 1.09
C ILE A 27 1.61 -0.02 0.29
N THR A 28 2.66 -0.54 0.90
CA THR A 28 3.51 -1.59 0.29
C THR A 28 2.70 -2.85 -0.02
N LEU A 29 1.83 -3.28 0.89
CA LEU A 29 0.95 -4.44 0.66
C LEU A 29 0.02 -4.20 -0.53
N VAL A 30 -0.62 -3.03 -0.61
CA VAL A 30 -1.48 -2.65 -1.74
C VAL A 30 -0.71 -2.67 -3.05
N TYR A 31 0.52 -2.13 -3.05
CA TYR A 31 1.40 -2.14 -4.20
C TYR A 31 1.74 -3.57 -4.68
N ILE A 32 2.03 -4.49 -3.75
CA ILE A 32 2.31 -5.90 -4.06
C ILE A 32 1.08 -6.57 -4.70
N ILE A 33 -0.10 -6.42 -4.09
CA ILE A 33 -1.34 -7.02 -4.59
C ILE A 33 -1.64 -6.50 -6.00
N PHE A 34 -1.55 -5.18 -6.19
CA PHE A 34 -1.80 -4.57 -7.49
C PHE A 34 -0.83 -5.08 -8.56
N SER A 35 0.46 -5.21 -8.20
CA SER A 35 1.49 -5.76 -9.09
C SER A 35 1.20 -7.21 -9.50
N ALA A 36 0.73 -8.05 -8.56
CA ALA A 36 0.36 -9.43 -8.86
C ALA A 36 -0.85 -9.54 -9.79
N ILE A 37 -1.89 -8.73 -9.57
CA ILE A 37 -3.07 -8.66 -10.43
C ILE A 37 -2.68 -8.21 -11.85
N LEU A 38 -1.78 -7.23 -11.93
CA LEU A 38 -1.33 -6.70 -13.21
C LEU A 38 -0.46 -7.70 -13.96
N TYR A 39 0.41 -8.44 -13.26
CA TYR A 39 1.17 -9.54 -13.83
C TYR A 39 0.26 -10.63 -14.41
N TYR A 40 -0.79 -11.01 -13.67
CA TYR A 40 -1.79 -11.95 -14.16
C TYR A 40 -2.47 -11.43 -15.43
N HIS A 41 -2.91 -10.17 -15.44
CA HIS A 41 -3.54 -9.56 -16.62
C HIS A 41 -2.61 -9.52 -17.82
N TRP A 42 -1.34 -9.17 -17.61
CA TRP A 42 -0.34 -9.14 -18.67
C TRP A 42 -0.11 -10.51 -19.27
N ARG A 43 -0.03 -11.55 -18.42
CA ARG A 43 0.20 -12.92 -18.87
C ARG A 43 -1.00 -13.49 -19.64
N GLU A 44 -2.22 -13.25 -19.16
CA GLU A 44 -3.43 -13.86 -19.72
C GLU A 44 -3.97 -13.07 -20.93
N TYR A 45 -3.92 -11.74 -20.88
CA TYR A 45 -4.52 -10.86 -21.89
C TYR A 45 -3.50 -10.08 -22.72
N GLY A 46 -2.19 -10.34 -22.55
CA GLY A 46 -1.10 -9.63 -23.24
C GLY A 46 -1.04 -9.82 -24.76
N THR A 47 -1.89 -10.68 -25.32
CA THR A 47 -2.02 -10.89 -26.78
C THR A 47 -2.94 -9.86 -27.45
N ASP A 48 -3.83 -9.20 -26.70
CA ASP A 48 -4.65 -8.10 -27.21
C ASP A 48 -3.96 -6.76 -26.92
N ILE A 49 -3.62 -6.03 -27.98
CA ILE A 49 -2.92 -4.74 -27.89
C ILE A 49 -3.73 -3.66 -27.18
N LYS A 50 -5.06 -3.68 -27.29
CA LYS A 50 -5.93 -2.71 -26.61
C LYS A 50 -5.90 -2.96 -25.11
N VAL A 51 -6.09 -4.21 -24.69
CA VAL A 51 -6.06 -4.60 -23.27
C VAL A 51 -4.68 -4.31 -22.68
N THR A 52 -3.62 -4.68 -23.39
CA THR A 52 -2.23 -4.42 -23.00
C THR A 52 -1.96 -2.93 -22.76
N THR A 53 -2.44 -2.06 -23.64
CA THR A 53 -2.24 -0.59 -23.50
C THR A 53 -2.98 -0.03 -22.28
N TYR A 54 -4.21 -0.49 -22.02
CA TYR A 54 -4.95 -0.10 -20.81
C TYR A 54 -4.26 -0.60 -19.55
N THR A 55 -3.80 -1.86 -19.54
CA THR A 55 -3.07 -2.45 -18.41
C THR A 55 -1.77 -1.67 -18.15
N LEU A 56 -1.01 -1.32 -19.18
CA LEU A 56 0.22 -0.52 -19.04
C LEU A 56 -0.06 0.89 -18.49
N THR A 57 -1.12 1.53 -18.99
CA THR A 57 -1.52 2.87 -18.52
C THR A 57 -1.95 2.82 -17.05
N ALA A 58 -2.78 1.84 -16.68
CA ALA A 58 -3.19 1.61 -15.31
C ALA A 58 -2.00 1.31 -14.38
N PHE A 59 -1.02 0.54 -14.88
CA PHE A 59 0.22 0.27 -14.14
C PHE A 59 0.96 1.55 -13.80
N PHE A 60 1.25 2.40 -14.80
CA PHE A 60 2.00 3.62 -14.56
C PHE A 60 1.21 4.64 -13.71
N ALA A 61 -0.09 4.78 -13.97
CA ALA A 61 -0.96 5.70 -13.23
C ALA A 61 -1.09 5.37 -11.74
N THR A 62 -0.90 4.11 -11.35
CA THR A 62 -1.00 3.65 -9.95
C THR A 62 0.37 3.47 -9.30
N THR A 63 1.33 2.86 -10.00
CA THR A 63 2.65 2.53 -9.48
C THR A 63 3.50 3.77 -9.23
N ILE A 64 3.49 4.75 -10.14
CA ILE A 64 4.30 5.96 -9.97
C ILE A 64 3.88 6.73 -8.71
N PRO A 65 2.59 7.07 -8.50
CA PRO A 65 2.16 7.72 -7.26
C PRO A 65 2.47 6.90 -6.00
N LEU A 66 2.25 5.58 -6.03
CA LEU A 66 2.55 4.70 -4.90
C LEU A 66 4.03 4.74 -4.52
N ILE A 67 4.93 4.65 -5.51
CA ILE A 67 6.38 4.72 -5.28
C ILE A 67 6.79 6.09 -4.71
N ILE A 68 6.21 7.18 -5.22
CA ILE A 68 6.47 8.53 -4.71
C ILE A 68 6.05 8.63 -3.23
N ILE A 69 4.84 8.17 -2.90
CA ILE A 69 4.34 8.20 -1.52
C ILE A 69 5.24 7.35 -0.62
N MET A 70 5.59 6.13 -1.04
CA MET A 70 6.50 5.26 -0.28
C MET A 70 7.85 5.93 -0.06
N GLY A 71 8.45 6.55 -1.08
CA GLY A 71 9.70 7.28 -0.97
C GLY A 71 9.64 8.44 0.02
N VAL A 72 8.56 9.24 -0.01
CA VAL A 72 8.34 10.32 0.97
C VAL A 72 8.21 9.77 2.38
N LEU A 73 7.44 8.70 2.58
CA LEU A 73 7.28 8.06 3.88
C LEU A 73 8.62 7.51 4.40
N THR A 74 9.42 6.88 3.54
CA THR A 74 10.77 6.41 3.91
C THR A 74 11.66 7.56 4.39
N LEU A 75 11.65 8.71 3.69
CA LEU A 75 12.43 9.87 4.13
C LEU A 75 11.97 10.41 5.49
N ILE A 76 10.66 10.41 5.76
CA ILE A 76 10.09 10.82 7.05
C ILE A 76 10.48 9.83 8.16
N ILE A 77 10.52 8.53 7.88
CA ILE A 77 10.91 7.50 8.85
C ILE A 77 12.42 7.56 9.15
N SER A 78 13.24 7.89 8.15
CA SER A 78 14.70 7.88 8.27
C SER A 78 15.31 9.13 8.93
N ASN A 79 14.53 10.20 9.07
CA ASN A 79 14.93 11.44 9.77
C ASN A 79 14.38 11.45 11.20
#